data_AF-A0A1Y4FEU6-F1
#
_entry.id   AF-A0A1Y4FEU6-F1
#
_cell.length_a   1.000
_cell.length_b   1.000
_cell.length_c   1.000
_cell.angle_alpha   90.00
_cell.angle_beta   90.00
_cell.angle_gamma   90.00
#
_symmetry.space_group_name_H-M   'P 1'
#
loop_
_entity.id
_entity.type
_entity.pdbx_description
1 polymer ?
#
loop_
_entity_poly.entity_id
_entity_poly.type
_entity_poly.pdbx_seq_one_letter_code
_entity_poly.pdbx_strand_id
1 'polypeptide(L)'
;MFEIQNEASTYGWENYYDYTNNEYTVPSQSMWRWKFYSAGPLGWSDYNSEVWLLYAFKNEKAKYPINDSEWDERIPASLFYADIFTDFPEHVQWQTWTATEGTSTSGGTVTTDEPGFSYADWVEDRVYINKYTAQYEDYQEVNSDNSEGTNNRIFRLGEIMLDYAECLAQTGDITEAVNVLNEVRNRAGLCNLGERQDYKVESVYTNPDTDNSTVDFNDDYGYAAFENSQIGTLEDFMAVLDIEDMKETAFECERVIDLRRWGISRDDSFLQRVKKRSYKYYTNFNSVRAWVPMPTDDVNNNPNLEQLPGW
;
A
#
# COMPACT_ATOMS: atom_id res chain seq x y z
N MET A 1 4.50 -7.85 3.26
CA MET A 1 4.07 -9.25 3.46
C MET A 1 2.75 -9.54 2.76
N PHE A 2 1.75 -8.66 2.87
CA PHE A 2 0.49 -8.77 2.11
C PHE A 2 0.09 -7.48 1.38
N GLU A 3 1.01 -6.51 1.26
CA GLU A 3 0.80 -5.18 0.64
C GLU A 3 1.75 -4.91 -0.52
N ILE A 4 2.80 -5.74 -0.62
CA ILE A 4 3.84 -5.64 -1.63
C ILE A 4 3.99 -7.04 -2.22
N GLN A 5 3.97 -7.11 -3.54
CA GLN A 5 4.29 -8.30 -4.31
C GLN A 5 5.64 -8.11 -5.00
N ASN A 6 6.48 -9.14 -4.95
CA ASN A 6 7.66 -9.20 -5.82
C ASN A 6 7.21 -9.52 -7.25
N GLU A 7 7.84 -8.89 -8.25
CA GLU A 7 7.56 -9.22 -9.64
C GLU A 7 7.97 -10.67 -9.93
N ALA A 8 6.99 -11.45 -10.41
CA ALA A 8 7.25 -12.69 -11.12
C ALA A 8 6.71 -12.46 -12.53
N SER A 9 7.60 -12.18 -13.47
CA SER A 9 7.23 -12.10 -14.89
C SER A 9 7.49 -13.46 -15.54
N THR A 10 6.71 -13.81 -16.57
CA THR A 10 6.89 -15.06 -17.33
C THR A 10 8.04 -15.01 -18.35
N TYR A 11 8.88 -13.96 -18.34
CA TYR A 11 9.87 -13.70 -19.39
C TYR A 11 11.31 -13.54 -18.86
N GLY A 12 11.82 -14.57 -18.17
CA GLY A 12 13.24 -14.96 -18.12
C GLY A 12 14.23 -14.16 -17.25
N TRP A 13 14.72 -14.81 -16.16
CA TRP A 13 15.94 -14.60 -15.32
C TRP A 13 15.68 -14.45 -13.81
N GLU A 14 15.72 -15.51 -13.01
CA GLU A 14 15.15 -15.61 -11.65
C GLU A 14 15.51 -14.53 -10.57
N ASN A 15 14.53 -14.13 -9.74
CA ASN A 15 14.66 -13.28 -8.55
C ASN A 15 15.20 -14.08 -7.34
N TYR A 16 15.43 -13.43 -6.19
CA TYR A 16 15.97 -14.01 -4.94
C TYR A 16 15.23 -15.27 -4.41
N TYR A 17 14.04 -15.58 -4.93
CA TYR A 17 13.22 -16.77 -4.64
C TYR A 17 13.07 -17.73 -5.82
N ASP A 18 14.00 -17.74 -6.79
CA ASP A 18 14.01 -18.60 -7.99
C ASP A 18 12.81 -18.37 -8.96
N TYR A 19 12.28 -17.14 -9.07
CA TYR A 19 11.21 -16.79 -10.04
C TYR A 19 11.70 -15.88 -11.16
N THR A 20 11.57 -16.29 -12.43
CA THR A 20 12.05 -15.55 -13.61
C THR A 20 11.73 -14.04 -13.57
N ASN A 21 12.76 -13.20 -13.44
CA ASN A 21 12.75 -11.76 -13.76
C ASN A 21 12.70 -11.61 -15.29
N ASN A 22 12.90 -10.42 -15.86
CA ASN A 22 13.01 -10.26 -17.31
C ASN A 22 14.34 -9.61 -17.71
N GLU A 23 14.69 -9.65 -19.00
CA GLU A 23 15.92 -9.04 -19.56
C GLU A 23 15.97 -7.50 -19.47
N TYR A 24 14.97 -6.86 -18.86
CA TYR A 24 14.85 -5.41 -18.63
C TYR A 24 14.82 -5.01 -17.15
N THR A 25 14.75 -5.96 -16.21
CA THR A 25 14.65 -5.68 -14.78
C THR A 25 15.81 -6.35 -14.03
N VAL A 26 16.66 -5.53 -13.42
CA VAL A 26 17.79 -5.97 -12.60
C VAL A 26 17.45 -5.62 -11.15
N PRO A 27 17.51 -6.56 -10.18
CA PRO A 27 17.12 -6.26 -8.82
C PRO A 27 18.06 -5.22 -8.21
N SER A 28 17.54 -4.04 -7.88
CA SER A 28 18.27 -3.04 -7.12
C SER A 28 17.86 -3.16 -5.66
N GLN A 29 18.70 -3.79 -4.83
CA GLN A 29 18.59 -3.74 -3.35
C GLN A 29 18.95 -2.36 -2.77
N SER A 30 19.10 -1.37 -3.62
CA SER A 30 19.60 -0.06 -3.26
C SER A 30 18.47 0.85 -2.79
N MET A 31 18.79 1.73 -1.84
CA MET A 31 17.91 2.78 -1.30
C MET A 31 17.50 3.84 -2.35
N TRP A 32 17.66 3.55 -3.64
CA TRP A 32 17.35 4.43 -4.77
C TRP A 32 15.86 4.38 -5.17
N ARG A 33 14.93 4.21 -4.21
CA ARG A 33 13.48 4.04 -4.49
C ARG A 33 12.92 5.09 -5.46
N TRP A 34 13.54 6.26 -5.49
CA TRP A 34 13.18 7.42 -6.29
C TRP A 34 13.64 7.42 -7.76
N LYS A 35 14.66 6.63 -8.16
CA LYS A 35 15.12 6.54 -9.58
C LYS A 35 14.54 5.37 -10.35
N PHE A 36 14.15 4.31 -9.65
CA PHE A 36 13.87 3.02 -10.30
C PHE A 36 12.39 2.72 -10.44
N TYR A 37 11.52 3.62 -10.01
CA TYR A 37 10.10 3.41 -10.13
C TYR A 37 9.59 3.81 -11.52
N SER A 38 9.28 2.81 -12.34
CA SER A 38 8.93 3.04 -13.74
C SER A 38 8.06 1.89 -14.22
N ALA A 39 6.91 2.23 -14.80
CA ALA A 39 5.98 1.23 -15.29
C ALA A 39 6.61 0.44 -16.45
N GLY A 40 6.33 -0.86 -16.52
CA GLY A 40 6.77 -1.68 -17.65
C GLY A 40 6.26 -1.10 -18.98
N PRO A 41 6.97 -1.33 -20.11
CA PRO A 41 8.13 -2.20 -20.32
C PRO A 41 9.50 -1.49 -20.23
N LEU A 42 9.55 -0.19 -19.91
CA LEU A 42 10.78 0.62 -19.97
C LEU A 42 11.42 0.86 -18.59
N GLY A 43 10.84 0.27 -17.53
CA GLY A 43 11.15 0.52 -16.13
C GLY A 43 11.55 -0.70 -15.30
N TRP A 44 12.03 -0.46 -14.08
CA TRP A 44 12.49 -1.50 -13.16
C TRP A 44 11.37 -1.81 -12.16
N SER A 45 10.56 -2.85 -12.41
CA SER A 45 9.37 -3.18 -11.61
C SER A 45 9.64 -4.21 -10.50
N ASP A 46 10.76 -4.10 -9.79
CA ASP A 46 11.23 -5.07 -8.77
C ASP A 46 10.15 -5.52 -7.77
N TYR A 47 9.29 -4.58 -7.35
CA TYR A 47 8.14 -4.84 -6.49
C TYR A 47 6.99 -3.86 -6.76
N ASN A 48 5.77 -4.35 -6.62
CA ASN A 48 4.53 -3.59 -6.85
C ASN A 48 3.64 -3.64 -5.60
N SER A 49 2.70 -2.70 -5.50
CA SER A 49 1.65 -2.81 -4.50
C SER A 49 0.76 -4.00 -4.85
N GLU A 50 0.22 -4.64 -3.83
CA GLU A 50 -0.95 -5.50 -4.04
C GLU A 50 -2.16 -4.62 -4.40
N VAL A 51 -2.98 -5.08 -5.36
CA VAL A 51 -4.08 -4.29 -5.94
C VAL A 51 -5.16 -3.96 -4.90
N TRP A 52 -5.35 -4.82 -3.89
CA TRP A 52 -6.32 -4.59 -2.81
C TRP A 52 -6.09 -3.26 -2.08
N LEU A 53 -4.85 -2.74 -2.06
CA LEU A 53 -4.52 -1.46 -1.44
C LEU A 53 -5.22 -0.29 -2.15
N LEU A 54 -5.20 -0.29 -3.49
CA LEU A 54 -5.90 0.70 -4.29
C LEU A 54 -7.40 0.65 -4.03
N TYR A 55 -7.98 -0.56 -3.97
CA TYR A 55 -9.39 -0.72 -3.65
C TYR A 55 -9.74 -0.28 -2.24
N ALA A 56 -8.83 -0.48 -1.28
CA ALA A 56 -9.03 0.05 0.06
C ALA A 56 -9.14 1.58 0.04
N PHE A 57 -8.24 2.28 -0.65
CA PHE A 57 -8.33 3.73 -0.82
C PHE A 57 -9.61 4.15 -1.56
N LYS A 58 -9.99 3.42 -2.62
CA LYS A 58 -11.19 3.69 -3.44
C LYS A 58 -12.49 3.13 -2.86
N ASN A 59 -12.49 2.60 -1.63
CA ASN A 59 -13.69 2.05 -1.00
C ASN A 59 -14.71 3.14 -0.61
N GLU A 60 -14.30 4.40 -0.63
CA GLU A 60 -15.12 5.56 -0.34
C GLU A 60 -14.60 6.79 -1.09
N LYS A 61 -15.51 7.72 -1.38
CA LYS A 61 -15.18 9.02 -1.97
C LYS A 61 -14.76 10.02 -0.90
N ALA A 62 -13.95 10.99 -1.29
CA ALA A 62 -13.65 12.15 -0.47
C ALA A 62 -14.93 12.95 -0.18
N LYS A 63 -15.01 13.52 1.02
CA LYS A 63 -16.13 14.37 1.42
C LYS A 63 -16.16 15.67 0.61
N TYR A 64 -14.96 16.19 0.34
CA TYR A 64 -14.74 17.42 -0.40
C TYR A 64 -13.81 17.12 -1.58
N PRO A 65 -14.35 17.04 -2.81
CA PRO A 65 -13.53 16.88 -4.00
C PRO A 65 -12.47 17.99 -4.11
N ILE A 66 -11.25 17.62 -4.48
CA ILE A 66 -10.09 18.52 -4.64
C ILE A 66 -9.52 18.31 -6.04
N ASN A 67 -9.23 19.40 -6.75
CA ASN A 67 -8.64 19.38 -8.10
C ASN A 67 -9.37 18.40 -9.06
N ASP A 68 -10.70 18.50 -9.08
CA ASP A 68 -11.61 17.66 -9.87
C ASP A 68 -11.54 16.14 -9.59
N SER A 69 -10.86 15.73 -8.51
CA SER A 69 -10.88 14.35 -8.01
C SER A 69 -11.87 14.18 -6.86
N GLU A 70 -12.62 13.07 -6.88
CA GLU A 70 -13.54 12.65 -5.83
C GLU A 70 -12.97 11.53 -4.94
N TRP A 71 -11.69 11.19 -5.10
CA TRP A 71 -11.05 10.08 -4.41
C TRP A 71 -10.17 10.54 -3.23
N ASP A 72 -9.77 9.60 -2.38
CA ASP A 72 -8.85 9.85 -1.27
C ASP A 72 -7.55 10.49 -1.79
N GLU A 73 -7.25 11.71 -1.31
CA GLU A 73 -6.13 12.53 -1.78
C GLU A 73 -4.75 11.90 -1.48
N ARG A 74 -4.69 10.88 -0.63
CA ARG A 74 -3.46 10.13 -0.34
C ARG A 74 -3.06 9.22 -1.50
N ILE A 75 -3.97 8.90 -2.42
CA ILE A 75 -3.71 7.95 -3.52
C ILE A 75 -2.51 8.40 -4.36
N PRO A 76 -2.45 9.62 -4.94
CA PRO A 76 -1.32 9.98 -5.80
C PRO A 76 0.01 10.04 -5.05
N ALA A 77 -0.01 10.33 -3.75
CA ALA A 77 1.19 10.29 -2.91
C ALA A 77 1.64 8.87 -2.56
N SER A 78 0.74 7.88 -2.62
CA SER A 78 0.99 6.51 -2.14
C SER A 78 1.16 5.50 -3.27
N LEU A 79 0.37 5.63 -4.34
CA LEU A 79 0.20 4.66 -5.41
C LEU A 79 0.21 5.32 -6.79
N PHE A 80 0.57 4.54 -7.80
CA PHE A 80 0.50 4.90 -9.21
C PHE A 80 -0.22 3.77 -9.97
N TYR A 81 -1.12 4.07 -10.90
CA TYR A 81 -1.91 3.06 -11.60
C TYR A 81 -2.47 3.59 -12.93
N ALA A 82 -3.03 2.71 -13.77
CA ALA A 82 -3.44 3.05 -15.14
C ALA A 82 -4.33 4.28 -15.21
N ASP A 83 -5.39 4.26 -14.40
CA ASP A 83 -6.45 5.26 -14.43
C ASP A 83 -6.15 6.47 -13.54
N ILE A 84 -4.91 6.64 -13.04
CA ILE A 84 -4.60 7.72 -12.09
C ILE A 84 -4.91 9.11 -12.64
N PHE A 85 -4.68 9.37 -13.93
CA PHE A 85 -4.99 10.66 -14.56
C PHE A 85 -6.47 10.82 -14.92
N THR A 86 -7.24 9.73 -14.92
CA THR A 86 -8.70 9.79 -15.01
C THR A 86 -9.30 10.11 -13.63
N ASP A 87 -8.78 9.46 -12.60
CA ASP A 87 -9.21 9.64 -11.21
C ASP A 87 -8.72 10.97 -10.61
N PHE A 88 -7.57 11.48 -11.06
CA PHE A 88 -6.95 12.74 -10.64
C PHE A 88 -6.54 13.55 -11.88
N PRO A 89 -7.47 14.28 -12.54
CA PRO A 89 -7.22 14.96 -13.81
C PRO A 89 -6.11 16.00 -13.77
N GLU A 90 -5.93 16.65 -12.62
CA GLU A 90 -4.92 17.67 -12.39
C GLU A 90 -3.63 17.11 -11.75
N HIS A 91 -3.51 15.79 -11.56
CA HIS A 91 -2.29 15.17 -11.04
C HIS A 91 -1.16 15.28 -12.07
N VAL A 92 -0.02 15.79 -11.62
CA VAL A 92 1.20 15.85 -12.41
C VAL A 92 2.21 14.87 -11.81
N GLN A 93 2.63 13.91 -12.62
CA GLN A 93 3.66 12.95 -12.23
C GLN A 93 5.01 13.37 -12.85
N TRP A 94 5.95 13.75 -12.00
CA TRP A 94 7.35 13.93 -12.40
C TRP A 94 8.07 12.60 -12.21
N GLN A 95 8.47 11.94 -13.30
CA GLN A 95 9.25 10.69 -13.23
C GLN A 95 10.46 10.81 -14.13
N THR A 96 11.61 10.36 -13.61
CA THR A 96 12.90 10.57 -14.26
C THR A 96 13.27 9.48 -15.26
N TRP A 97 12.63 8.29 -15.29
CA TRP A 97 13.18 7.18 -16.08
C TRP A 97 12.19 6.05 -16.47
N THR A 98 11.24 6.32 -17.37
CA THR A 98 10.82 5.34 -18.40
C THR A 98 11.55 5.71 -19.69
N ALA A 99 12.86 5.44 -19.76
CA ALA A 99 13.66 5.65 -20.97
C ALA A 99 13.44 6.98 -21.75
N THR A 100 13.19 8.12 -21.11
CA THR A 100 13.55 9.50 -21.52
C THR A 100 12.90 10.60 -20.66
N GLU A 101 13.46 11.81 -20.70
CA GLU A 101 13.26 12.93 -19.76
C GLU A 101 11.83 13.53 -19.71
N GLY A 102 11.10 13.39 -18.57
CA GLY A 102 10.20 14.41 -17.97
C GLY A 102 8.69 14.09 -17.69
N THR A 103 7.78 15.08 -17.81
CA THR A 103 6.38 15.10 -17.32
C THR A 103 5.40 14.12 -17.98
N SER A 104 4.71 13.27 -17.19
CA SER A 104 3.59 12.46 -17.67
C SER A 104 2.26 13.21 -17.59
N THR A 105 1.53 13.27 -18.72
CA THR A 105 0.14 13.75 -18.80
C THR A 105 -0.71 12.78 -19.61
N SER A 106 -2.02 12.75 -19.34
CA SER A 106 -2.98 11.94 -20.11
C SER A 106 -2.96 12.34 -21.59
N GLY A 107 -2.26 11.55 -22.43
CA GLY A 107 -2.16 11.77 -23.88
C GLY A 107 -0.81 12.30 -24.39
N GLY A 108 0.24 12.33 -23.57
CA GLY A 108 1.60 12.73 -23.99
C GLY A 108 2.18 11.81 -25.08
N THR A 109 2.88 12.40 -26.07
CA THR A 109 3.64 11.61 -27.06
C THR A 109 4.93 11.11 -26.42
N VAL A 110 5.27 9.82 -26.54
CA VAL A 110 6.53 9.28 -26.00
C VAL A 110 7.71 9.70 -26.89
N THR A 111 8.54 10.65 -26.44
CA THR A 111 9.80 10.99 -27.12
C THR A 111 10.92 11.31 -26.13
N THR A 112 12.15 11.45 -26.65
CA THR A 112 13.33 11.88 -25.88
C THR A 112 13.25 13.33 -25.42
N ASP A 113 12.46 14.13 -26.12
CA ASP A 113 12.46 15.59 -26.03
C ASP A 113 11.16 16.11 -25.39
N GLU A 114 10.08 15.33 -25.52
CA GLU A 114 8.77 15.51 -24.90
C GLU A 114 8.38 14.17 -24.27
N PRO A 115 8.48 14.04 -22.94
CA PRO A 115 8.14 12.83 -22.20
C PRO A 115 6.65 12.56 -22.25
N GLY A 116 6.30 11.30 -22.46
CA GLY A 116 4.91 10.86 -22.51
C GLY A 116 4.78 9.44 -21.96
N PHE A 117 3.63 9.19 -21.37
CA PHE A 117 3.22 7.88 -20.88
C PHE A 117 2.39 7.16 -21.96
N SER A 118 2.80 5.95 -22.36
CA SER A 118 2.05 5.13 -23.34
C SER A 118 1.12 4.15 -22.62
N TYR A 119 -0.18 4.32 -22.80
CA TYR A 119 -1.19 3.38 -22.29
C TYR A 119 -1.08 1.98 -22.93
N ALA A 120 -0.50 1.87 -24.13
CA ALA A 120 -0.41 0.61 -24.87
C ALA A 120 0.51 -0.42 -24.22
N ASP A 121 1.35 0.05 -23.30
CA ASP A 121 2.39 -0.68 -22.61
C ASP A 121 1.99 -1.02 -21.16
N TRP A 122 0.87 -0.45 -20.69
CA TRP A 122 0.39 -0.63 -19.33
C TRP A 122 -0.26 -1.99 -19.14
N VAL A 123 0.04 -2.63 -18.00
CA VAL A 123 -0.66 -3.84 -17.57
C VAL A 123 -1.79 -3.40 -16.62
N GLU A 124 -3.04 -3.48 -17.10
CA GLU A 124 -4.23 -2.88 -16.46
C GLU A 124 -4.44 -3.26 -14.98
N ASP A 125 -3.97 -4.44 -14.57
CA ASP A 125 -4.08 -4.94 -13.20
C ASP A 125 -2.91 -4.54 -12.28
N ARG A 126 -1.89 -3.83 -12.78
CA ARG A 126 -0.73 -3.44 -11.96
C ARG A 126 -0.98 -2.14 -11.21
N VAL A 127 -0.69 -2.20 -9.91
CA VAL A 127 -0.66 -1.04 -9.01
C VAL A 127 0.75 -0.86 -8.49
N TYR A 128 1.23 0.35 -8.64
CA TYR A 128 2.59 0.73 -8.42
C TYR A 128 2.73 1.54 -7.11
N ILE A 129 3.86 1.45 -6.41
CA ILE A 129 4.15 2.22 -5.19
C ILE A 129 4.72 3.58 -5.57
N ASN A 130 4.08 4.65 -5.13
CA ASN A 130 4.51 6.02 -5.39
C ASN A 130 4.99 6.77 -4.13
N LYS A 131 4.84 6.15 -2.95
CA LYS A 131 5.31 6.75 -1.69
C LYS A 131 6.82 6.74 -1.61
N TYR A 132 7.41 7.85 -1.15
CA TYR A 132 8.86 8.05 -1.07
C TYR A 132 9.57 7.89 -2.42
N THR A 133 8.94 8.43 -3.47
CA THR A 133 9.58 8.67 -4.77
C THR A 133 9.83 10.17 -4.95
N ALA A 134 10.77 10.53 -5.82
CA ALA A 134 11.09 11.93 -6.15
C ALA A 134 10.03 12.57 -7.08
N GLN A 135 8.77 12.19 -6.94
CA GLN A 135 7.69 12.59 -7.83
C GLN A 135 7.34 14.08 -7.85
N TYR A 136 7.90 14.85 -6.92
CA TYR A 136 7.72 16.30 -6.82
C TYR A 136 9.03 17.07 -6.99
N GLU A 137 10.13 16.39 -7.29
CA GLU A 137 11.43 17.03 -7.55
C GLU A 137 11.63 17.18 -9.06
N ASP A 138 12.11 18.36 -9.48
CA ASP A 138 12.43 18.61 -10.88
C ASP A 138 13.60 17.71 -11.29
N TYR A 139 13.36 16.87 -12.29
CA TYR A 139 14.32 15.90 -12.82
C TYR A 139 15.68 16.52 -13.20
N GLN A 140 15.70 17.81 -13.57
CA GLN A 140 16.92 18.53 -13.92
C GLN A 140 17.83 18.79 -12.71
N GLU A 141 17.27 18.84 -11.49
CA GLU A 141 18.03 19.08 -10.25
C GLU A 141 18.57 17.77 -9.63
N VAL A 142 17.85 16.65 -9.78
CA VAL A 142 18.15 15.37 -9.10
C VAL A 142 19.19 14.50 -9.82
N ASN A 143 19.64 14.90 -11.02
CA ASN A 143 20.28 13.96 -11.94
C ASN A 143 21.77 13.65 -11.66
N SER A 144 22.45 14.38 -10.75
CA SER A 144 23.91 14.29 -10.67
C SER A 144 24.50 13.35 -9.62
N ASP A 145 23.81 13.04 -8.51
CA ASP A 145 24.44 12.33 -7.36
C ASP A 145 23.63 11.15 -6.81
N ASN A 146 22.54 10.80 -7.49
CA ASN A 146 21.62 9.78 -7.05
C ASN A 146 20.99 10.03 -5.65
N SER A 147 20.85 11.26 -5.20
CA SER A 147 20.12 11.57 -3.94
C SER A 147 18.77 12.22 -4.22
N GLU A 148 17.77 11.97 -3.38
CA GLU A 148 16.54 12.77 -3.31
C GLU A 148 16.45 13.47 -1.94
N GLY A 149 15.76 14.60 -1.88
CA GLY A 149 15.54 15.37 -0.66
C GLY A 149 14.43 14.83 0.23
N THR A 150 13.75 13.74 -0.17
CA THR A 150 12.61 13.19 0.57
C THR A 150 13.02 12.64 1.93
N ASN A 151 12.59 13.30 3.00
CA ASN A 151 12.77 12.82 4.36
C ASN A 151 11.92 11.58 4.65
N ASN A 152 12.55 10.52 5.14
CA ASN A 152 11.86 9.36 5.71
C ASN A 152 11.28 9.72 7.08
N ARG A 153 9.97 9.63 7.24
CA ARG A 153 9.30 9.93 8.51
C ARG A 153 9.28 8.65 9.33
N ILE A 154 9.96 8.66 10.48
CA ILE A 154 9.96 7.54 11.43
C ILE A 154 8.79 7.65 12.41
N PHE A 155 8.38 8.88 12.73
CA PHE A 155 7.19 9.15 13.53
C PHE A 155 6.40 10.27 12.88
N ARG A 156 5.08 10.11 12.83
CA ARG A 156 4.17 11.17 12.40
C ARG A 156 2.89 11.17 13.21
N LEU A 157 2.27 12.34 13.30
CA LEU A 157 1.13 12.55 14.18
C LEU A 157 -0.06 11.64 13.85
N GLY A 158 -0.35 11.40 12.56
CA GLY A 158 -1.48 10.56 12.15
C GLY A 158 -1.42 9.13 12.71
N GLU A 159 -0.24 8.50 12.67
CA GLU A 159 0.01 7.17 13.25
C GLU A 159 -0.17 7.18 14.78
N ILE A 160 0.46 8.13 15.46
CA ILE A 160 0.36 8.26 16.93
C ILE A 160 -1.10 8.48 17.37
N MET A 161 -1.89 9.19 16.55
CA MET A 161 -3.32 9.35 16.80
C MET A 161 -4.09 8.03 16.65
N LEU A 162 -3.77 7.21 15.64
CA LEU A 162 -4.38 5.88 15.47
C LEU A 162 -3.98 4.90 16.60
N ASP A 163 -2.73 4.93 17.04
CA ASP A 163 -2.27 4.18 18.23
C ASP A 163 -3.04 4.59 19.48
N TYR A 164 -3.25 5.90 19.67
CA TYR A 164 -4.02 6.43 20.78
C TYR A 164 -5.49 6.03 20.70
N ALA A 165 -6.09 6.10 19.50
CA ALA A 165 -7.45 5.65 19.25
C ALA A 165 -7.63 4.16 19.56
N GLU A 166 -6.64 3.33 19.22
CA GLU A 166 -6.64 1.92 19.61
C GLU A 166 -6.61 1.74 21.12
N CYS A 167 -5.74 2.46 21.83
CA CYS A 167 -5.68 2.40 23.29
C CYS A 167 -7.02 2.77 23.93
N LEU A 168 -7.69 3.81 23.43
CA LEU A 168 -9.02 4.21 23.88
C LEU A 168 -10.04 3.10 23.65
N ALA A 169 -10.06 2.51 22.45
CA ALA A 169 -10.97 1.43 22.14
C ALA A 169 -10.75 0.20 23.04
N GLN A 170 -9.50 -0.21 23.21
CA GLN A 170 -9.11 -1.36 24.05
C GLN A 170 -9.43 -1.13 25.54
N THR A 171 -9.47 0.13 25.99
CA THR A 171 -9.84 0.49 27.36
C THR A 171 -11.34 0.77 27.54
N GLY A 172 -12.12 0.67 26.46
CA GLY A 172 -13.58 0.73 26.46
C GLY A 172 -14.19 2.06 26.04
N ASP A 173 -13.39 3.08 25.71
CA ASP A 173 -13.88 4.36 25.21
C ASP A 173 -13.92 4.39 23.67
N ILE A 174 -14.85 3.62 23.11
CA ILE A 174 -15.02 3.51 21.65
C ILE A 174 -15.47 4.84 21.02
N THR A 175 -16.24 5.64 21.76
CA THR A 175 -16.71 6.94 21.26
C THR A 175 -15.54 7.88 21.01
N GLU A 176 -14.62 8.00 21.97
CA GLU A 176 -13.45 8.85 21.78
C GLU A 176 -12.46 8.25 20.77
N ALA A 177 -12.32 6.93 20.71
CA ALA A 177 -11.53 6.27 19.68
C ALA A 177 -12.01 6.64 18.26
N VAL A 178 -13.32 6.62 18.03
CA VAL A 178 -13.93 7.04 16.75
C VAL A 178 -13.70 8.52 16.49
N ASN A 179 -13.76 9.39 17.51
CA ASN A 179 -13.48 10.82 17.34
C ASN A 179 -12.04 11.04 16.85
N VAL A 180 -11.05 10.41 17.49
CA VAL A 180 -9.63 10.53 17.11
C VAL A 180 -9.38 9.97 15.71
N LEU A 181 -9.95 8.80 15.39
CA LEU A 181 -9.85 8.22 14.04
C LEU A 181 -10.47 9.14 12.98
N ASN A 182 -11.60 9.79 13.30
CA ASN A 182 -12.22 10.78 12.42
C ASN A 182 -11.33 12.01 12.19
N GLU A 183 -10.50 12.44 13.15
CA GLU A 183 -9.54 13.53 12.92
C GLU A 183 -8.53 13.16 11.82
N VAL A 184 -8.04 11.92 11.81
CA VAL A 184 -7.13 11.42 10.76
C VAL A 184 -7.83 11.34 9.41
N ARG A 185 -9.07 10.81 9.38
CA ARG A 185 -9.90 10.74 8.17
C ARG A 185 -10.18 12.12 7.58
N ASN A 186 -10.60 13.06 8.41
CA ASN A 186 -10.92 14.43 8.00
C ASN A 186 -9.68 15.16 7.46
N ARG A 187 -8.50 14.92 8.03
CA ARG A 187 -7.25 15.48 7.49
C ARG A 187 -6.99 15.00 6.07
N ALA A 188 -7.29 13.74 5.76
CA ALA A 188 -7.19 13.16 4.42
C ALA A 188 -8.40 13.47 3.51
N GLY A 189 -9.26 14.42 3.89
CA GLY A 189 -10.43 14.82 3.10
C GLY A 189 -11.61 13.83 3.12
N LEU A 190 -11.55 12.76 3.92
CA LEU A 190 -12.63 11.79 4.08
C LEU A 190 -13.68 12.29 5.09
N CYS A 191 -14.88 11.72 5.03
CA CYS A 191 -15.94 12.00 6.01
C CYS A 191 -15.74 11.26 7.33
N ASN A 192 -16.48 11.68 8.36
CA ASN A 192 -16.57 10.91 9.60
C ASN A 192 -17.17 9.52 9.34
N LEU A 193 -16.75 8.51 10.10
CA LEU A 193 -17.25 7.13 9.94
C LEU A 193 -18.79 7.02 9.94
N GLY A 194 -19.48 7.78 10.80
CA GLY A 194 -20.95 7.79 10.87
C GLY A 194 -21.66 8.43 9.67
N GLU A 195 -20.93 9.12 8.79
CA GLU A 195 -21.42 9.72 7.54
C GLU A 195 -21.00 8.90 6.32
N ARG A 196 -20.19 7.84 6.50
CA ARG A 196 -19.55 7.11 5.42
C ARG A 196 -20.52 6.54 4.40
N GLN A 197 -21.73 6.14 4.82
CA GLN A 197 -22.73 5.58 3.90
C GLN A 197 -23.06 6.51 2.72
N ASP A 198 -22.89 7.83 2.89
CA ASP A 198 -23.18 8.81 1.85
C ASP A 198 -22.05 8.93 0.81
N TYR A 199 -20.89 8.35 1.12
CA TYR A 199 -19.67 8.42 0.31
C TYR A 199 -19.13 7.03 -0.06
N LYS A 200 -19.75 5.94 0.42
CA LYS A 200 -19.27 4.58 0.14
C LYS A 200 -19.32 4.28 -1.35
N VAL A 201 -18.32 3.54 -1.82
CA VAL A 201 -18.33 2.98 -3.16
C VAL A 201 -18.56 1.48 -3.03
N GLU A 202 -19.70 1.02 -3.55
CA GLU A 202 -19.94 -0.40 -3.75
C GLU A 202 -18.97 -0.86 -4.83
N SER A 203 -17.94 -1.59 -4.42
CA SER A 203 -16.93 -2.11 -5.32
C SER A 203 -16.79 -3.60 -5.12
N VAL A 204 -16.99 -4.32 -6.22
CA VAL A 204 -16.69 -5.73 -6.31
C VAL A 204 -15.21 -5.86 -6.66
N TYR A 205 -14.39 -6.23 -5.67
CA TYR A 205 -13.00 -6.59 -5.93
C TYR A 205 -12.98 -7.95 -6.61
N THR A 206 -12.52 -7.98 -7.86
CA THR A 206 -12.14 -9.24 -8.49
C THR A 206 -10.71 -9.50 -8.08
N ASN A 207 -10.49 -10.53 -7.27
CA ASN A 207 -9.12 -10.89 -6.91
C ASN A 207 -8.46 -11.53 -8.15
N PRO A 208 -7.47 -10.87 -8.78
CA PRO A 208 -6.88 -11.32 -10.05
C PRO A 208 -6.14 -12.65 -9.91
N ASP A 209 -5.79 -13.04 -8.69
CA ASP A 209 -5.13 -14.31 -8.40
C ASP A 209 -6.10 -15.45 -8.02
N THR A 210 -7.41 -15.16 -7.91
CA THR A 210 -8.46 -16.18 -7.69
C THR A 210 -9.12 -16.58 -9.01
N ASP A 211 -10.14 -17.44 -8.96
CA ASP A 211 -11.01 -17.77 -10.10
C ASP A 211 -11.93 -16.61 -10.53
N ASN A 212 -11.45 -15.36 -10.43
CA ASN A 212 -12.23 -14.13 -10.47
C ASN A 212 -13.34 -14.08 -9.41
N SER A 213 -13.12 -14.69 -8.25
CA SER A 213 -14.03 -14.54 -7.12
C SER A 213 -14.13 -13.06 -6.72
N THR A 214 -15.36 -12.64 -6.49
CA THR A 214 -15.73 -11.26 -6.18
C THR A 214 -15.94 -11.11 -4.68
N VAL A 215 -15.24 -10.19 -4.02
CA VAL A 215 -15.48 -9.83 -2.62
C VAL A 215 -15.86 -8.35 -2.51
N ASP A 216 -16.87 -8.05 -1.70
CA ASP A 216 -17.17 -6.66 -1.32
C ASP A 216 -16.21 -6.25 -0.19
N PHE A 217 -15.44 -5.20 -0.44
CA PHE A 217 -14.49 -4.66 0.51
C PHE A 217 -15.17 -4.23 1.83
N ASN A 218 -16.40 -3.73 1.76
CA ASN A 218 -17.11 -3.20 2.93
C ASN A 218 -17.45 -4.30 3.94
N ASP A 219 -17.86 -5.46 3.43
CA ASP A 219 -18.27 -6.61 4.24
C ASP A 219 -17.07 -7.34 4.84
N ASP A 220 -16.01 -7.53 4.05
CA ASP A 220 -14.84 -8.32 4.46
C ASP A 220 -13.93 -7.61 5.47
N TYR A 221 -14.01 -6.27 5.56
CA TYR A 221 -13.14 -5.45 6.41
C TYR A 221 -13.87 -4.63 7.49
N GLY A 222 -15.16 -4.90 7.74
CA GLY A 222 -15.88 -4.43 8.94
C GLY A 222 -16.39 -2.98 8.89
N TYR A 223 -16.31 -2.30 7.75
CA TYR A 223 -16.83 -0.93 7.62
C TYR A 223 -18.36 -0.85 7.73
N ALA A 224 -19.07 -1.94 7.46
CA ALA A 224 -20.54 -2.00 7.56
C ALA A 224 -21.07 -1.68 8.98
N ALA A 225 -20.26 -1.87 10.02
CA ALA A 225 -20.67 -1.68 11.41
C ALA A 225 -20.86 -0.21 11.83
N PHE A 226 -20.36 0.75 11.04
CA PHE A 226 -20.45 2.18 11.33
C PHE A 226 -21.48 2.92 10.47
N GLU A 227 -22.30 2.19 9.69
CA GLU A 227 -23.39 2.78 8.92
C GLU A 227 -24.44 3.43 9.86
N ASN A 228 -25.01 4.56 9.46
CA ASN A 228 -26.09 5.26 10.17
C ASN A 228 -25.72 5.79 11.58
N SER A 229 -24.51 6.32 11.76
CA SER A 229 -24.04 6.92 13.02
C SER A 229 -24.04 5.94 14.21
N GLN A 230 -23.94 4.64 13.95
CA GLN A 230 -23.80 3.65 15.01
C GLN A 230 -22.40 3.72 15.64
N ILE A 231 -22.37 3.62 16.97
CA ILE A 231 -21.13 3.39 17.72
C ILE A 231 -20.89 1.88 17.69
N GLY A 232 -19.87 1.45 16.95
CA GLY A 232 -19.49 0.04 16.83
C GLY A 232 -18.99 -0.56 18.14
N THR A 233 -18.75 -1.87 18.12
CA THR A 233 -18.04 -2.61 19.17
C THR A 233 -16.53 -2.43 19.06
N LEU A 234 -15.78 -2.99 20.03
CA LEU A 234 -14.31 -3.09 19.90
C LEU A 234 -13.91 -3.86 18.64
N GLU A 235 -14.59 -4.95 18.33
CA GLU A 235 -14.30 -5.75 17.13
C GLU A 235 -14.50 -4.93 15.85
N ASP A 236 -15.60 -4.17 15.78
CA ASP A 236 -15.91 -3.29 14.67
C ASP A 236 -14.84 -2.20 14.51
N PHE A 237 -14.48 -1.53 15.62
CA PHE A 237 -13.45 -0.50 15.61
C PHE A 237 -12.10 -1.05 15.17
N MET A 238 -11.69 -2.21 15.68
CA MET A 238 -10.42 -2.85 15.29
C MET A 238 -10.41 -3.26 13.82
N ALA A 239 -11.55 -3.66 13.25
CA ALA A 239 -11.66 -3.98 11.83
C ALA A 239 -11.48 -2.74 10.94
N VAL A 240 -12.08 -1.60 11.31
CA VAL A 240 -11.89 -0.33 10.60
C VAL A 240 -10.48 0.22 10.80
N LEU A 241 -9.97 0.19 12.03
CA LEU A 241 -8.62 0.65 12.35
C LEU A 241 -7.57 -0.09 11.50
N ASP A 242 -7.73 -1.40 11.30
CA ASP A 242 -6.84 -2.21 10.45
C ASP A 242 -6.68 -1.63 9.03
N ILE A 243 -7.75 -1.07 8.46
CA ILE A 243 -7.71 -0.45 7.13
C ILE A 243 -7.28 1.01 7.18
N GLU A 244 -7.77 1.80 8.14
CA GLU A 244 -7.37 3.21 8.28
C GLU A 244 -5.88 3.36 8.57
N ASP A 245 -5.35 2.51 9.45
CA ASP A 245 -3.94 2.42 9.73
C ASP A 245 -3.14 2.09 8.48
N MET A 246 -3.58 1.10 7.69
CA MET A 246 -2.93 0.80 6.41
C MET A 246 -2.95 2.01 5.46
N LYS A 247 -4.11 2.67 5.27
CA LYS A 247 -4.20 3.82 4.35
C LYS A 247 -3.24 4.93 4.77
N GLU A 248 -3.03 5.08 6.07
CA GLU A 248 -2.23 6.13 6.67
C GLU A 248 -0.73 5.79 6.69
N THR A 249 -0.36 4.55 7.03
CA THR A 249 1.04 4.07 7.21
C THR A 249 1.57 3.21 6.07
N ALA A 250 0.83 2.99 4.99
CA ALA A 250 1.28 2.15 3.86
C ALA A 250 2.72 2.48 3.47
N PHE A 251 3.55 1.44 3.34
CA PHE A 251 4.97 1.52 2.96
C PHE A 251 5.92 2.22 3.95
N GLU A 252 5.51 2.43 5.21
CA GLU A 252 6.32 3.06 6.27
C GLU A 252 6.89 2.06 7.30
N CYS A 253 6.89 0.76 6.99
CA CYS A 253 7.47 -0.32 7.82
C CYS A 253 6.71 -0.69 9.11
N GLU A 254 5.65 0.02 9.49
CA GLU A 254 4.91 -0.24 10.73
C GLU A 254 4.00 -1.48 10.65
N ARG A 255 3.46 -1.77 9.47
CA ARG A 255 2.41 -2.76 9.30
C ARG A 255 2.68 -4.14 9.89
N VAL A 256 3.93 -4.61 9.82
CA VAL A 256 4.29 -5.93 10.38
C VAL A 256 4.13 -5.96 11.91
N ILE A 257 4.34 -4.82 12.56
CA ILE A 257 4.23 -4.64 14.01
C ILE A 257 2.75 -4.67 14.41
N ASP A 258 1.88 -3.96 13.68
CA ASP A 258 0.43 -3.98 13.95
C ASP A 258 -0.17 -5.35 13.76
N LEU A 259 0.12 -6.01 12.64
CA LEU A 259 -0.37 -7.36 12.38
C LEU A 259 0.10 -8.34 13.47
N ARG A 260 1.35 -8.24 13.96
CA ARG A 260 1.84 -9.05 15.08
C ARG A 260 1.05 -8.79 16.36
N ARG A 261 0.87 -7.52 16.71
CA ARG A 261 0.19 -7.07 17.93
C ARG A 261 -1.29 -7.45 17.96
N TRP A 262 -1.96 -7.35 16.82
CA TRP A 262 -3.36 -7.76 16.64
C TRP A 262 -3.53 -9.27 16.59
N GLY A 263 -2.47 -10.01 16.22
CA GLY A 263 -2.37 -11.43 16.49
C GLY A 263 -2.30 -12.32 15.26
N ILE A 264 -1.64 -11.88 14.19
CA ILE A 264 -1.45 -12.65 12.94
C ILE A 264 -0.80 -14.03 13.16
N SER A 265 -0.13 -14.25 14.30
CA SER A 265 0.47 -15.52 14.70
C SER A 265 -0.34 -16.36 15.69
N ARG A 266 -1.42 -15.80 16.28
CA ARG A 266 -2.18 -16.42 17.39
C ARG A 266 -3.68 -16.53 17.14
N ASP A 267 -4.22 -15.76 16.20
CA ASP A 267 -5.63 -15.75 15.82
C ASP A 267 -5.75 -16.22 14.37
N ASP A 268 -6.29 -17.43 14.18
CA ASP A 268 -6.44 -18.03 12.85
C ASP A 268 -7.46 -17.28 12.00
N SER A 269 -8.56 -16.79 12.59
CA SER A 269 -9.56 -16.00 11.87
C SER A 269 -8.96 -14.71 11.33
N PHE A 270 -8.18 -14.00 12.17
CA PHE A 270 -7.46 -12.81 11.75
C PHE A 270 -6.40 -13.14 10.69
N LEU A 271 -5.65 -14.22 10.86
CA LEU A 271 -4.68 -14.67 9.87
C LEU A 271 -5.34 -14.94 8.50
N GLN A 272 -6.45 -15.69 8.47
CA GLN A 272 -7.16 -15.98 7.22
C GLN A 272 -7.70 -14.70 6.57
N ARG A 273 -8.19 -13.74 7.36
CA ARG A 273 -8.61 -12.42 6.86
C ARG A 273 -7.45 -11.68 6.19
N VAL A 274 -6.29 -11.60 6.84
CA VAL A 274 -5.12 -10.92 6.29
C VAL A 274 -4.58 -11.64 5.05
N LYS A 275 -4.63 -12.97 5.02
CA LYS A 275 -4.20 -13.79 3.88
C LYS A 275 -4.99 -13.50 2.59
N LYS A 276 -6.26 -13.08 2.68
CA LYS A 276 -7.06 -12.65 1.52
C LYS A 276 -6.45 -11.47 0.75
N ARG A 277 -5.56 -10.69 1.39
CA ARG A 277 -4.90 -9.51 0.81
C ARG A 277 -3.76 -9.85 -0.17
N SER A 278 -3.20 -11.06 -0.12
CA SER A 278 -2.20 -11.52 -1.09
C SER A 278 -2.40 -13.02 -1.37
N TYR A 279 -3.24 -13.31 -2.36
CA TYR A 279 -3.59 -14.70 -2.70
C TYR A 279 -2.47 -15.42 -3.47
N LYS A 280 -1.56 -14.69 -4.12
CA LYS A 280 -0.38 -15.30 -4.72
C LYS A 280 0.57 -15.93 -3.69
N TYR A 281 0.67 -15.35 -2.49
CA TYR A 281 1.69 -15.72 -1.51
C TYR A 281 1.14 -16.14 -0.13
N TYR A 282 -0.19 -16.20 0.06
CA TYR A 282 -0.77 -16.52 1.37
C TYR A 282 -0.37 -17.89 1.94
N THR A 283 -0.09 -18.87 1.09
CA THR A 283 0.37 -20.21 1.51
C THR A 283 1.80 -20.19 2.04
N ASN A 284 2.61 -19.22 1.64
CA ASN A 284 3.99 -19.05 2.08
C ASN A 284 4.09 -18.50 3.51
N PHE A 285 3.00 -18.01 4.08
CA PHE A 285 2.99 -17.51 5.45
C PHE A 285 2.39 -18.52 6.43
N ASN A 286 3.09 -18.76 7.53
CA ASN A 286 2.62 -19.47 8.70
C ASN A 286 2.88 -18.60 9.94
N SER A 287 2.31 -18.97 11.09
CA SER A 287 2.37 -18.14 12.30
C SER A 287 3.80 -17.83 12.78
N VAL A 288 4.76 -18.74 12.58
CA VAL A 288 6.15 -18.52 12.99
C VAL A 288 6.84 -17.45 12.12
N ARG A 289 6.44 -17.31 10.85
CA ARG A 289 6.90 -16.25 9.93
C ARG A 289 6.45 -14.85 10.31
N ALA A 290 5.61 -14.72 11.35
CA ALA A 290 5.42 -13.42 11.98
C ALA A 290 6.74 -12.88 12.54
N TRP A 291 7.69 -13.72 12.96
CA TRP A 291 8.96 -13.30 13.54
C TRP A 291 10.09 -13.34 12.50
N VAL A 292 11.22 -12.67 12.75
CA VAL A 292 12.42 -12.84 11.91
C VAL A 292 13.24 -13.97 12.53
N PRO A 293 13.75 -14.95 11.75
CA PRO A 293 14.62 -15.97 12.32
C PRO A 293 15.89 -15.33 12.86
N MET A 294 16.43 -15.87 13.95
CA MET A 294 17.80 -15.50 14.34
C MET A 294 18.78 -15.94 13.25
N PRO A 295 19.82 -15.13 12.94
CA PRO A 295 20.85 -15.53 11.99
C PRO A 295 21.45 -16.88 12.37
N THR A 296 21.53 -17.81 11.42
CA THR A 296 22.02 -19.17 11.66
C THR A 296 23.42 -19.18 12.30
N ASP A 297 24.29 -18.26 11.88
CA ASP A 297 25.64 -18.12 12.43
C ASP A 297 25.62 -17.70 13.91
N ASP A 298 24.66 -16.85 14.33
CA ASP A 298 24.55 -16.45 15.72
C ASP A 298 24.13 -17.62 16.60
N VAL A 299 23.14 -18.41 16.15
CA VAL A 299 22.67 -19.61 16.87
C VAL A 299 23.76 -20.68 16.94
N ASN A 300 24.48 -20.92 15.84
CA ASN A 300 25.54 -21.93 15.79
C ASN A 300 26.74 -21.58 16.68
N ASN A 301 27.06 -20.29 16.82
CA ASN A 301 28.26 -19.83 17.53
C ASN A 301 27.99 -19.43 18.99
N ASN A 302 26.75 -19.17 19.39
CA ASN A 302 26.41 -18.81 20.76
C ASN A 302 25.53 -19.89 21.41
N PRO A 303 26.07 -20.73 22.32
CA PRO A 303 25.31 -21.79 22.96
C PRO A 303 24.18 -21.29 23.89
N ASN A 304 24.06 -19.98 24.12
CA ASN A 304 22.96 -19.37 24.86
C ASN A 304 21.79 -18.93 23.96
N LEU A 305 21.91 -19.06 22.63
CA LEU A 305 20.83 -18.75 21.69
C LEU A 305 20.14 -20.05 21.25
N GLU A 306 18.82 -20.04 21.29
CA GLU A 306 17.98 -21.14 20.81
C GLU A 306 16.95 -20.59 19.84
N GLN A 307 16.92 -21.12 18.61
CA GLN A 307 16.00 -20.69 17.57
C GLN A 307 14.54 -20.87 17.98
N LEU A 308 13.67 -19.97 17.51
CA LEU A 308 12.23 -20.12 17.69
C LEU A 308 11.73 -21.40 16.99
N PRO A 309 10.90 -22.23 17.64
CA PRO A 309 10.37 -23.44 17.03
C PRO A 309 9.63 -23.16 15.71
N GLY A 310 10.01 -23.87 14.65
CA GLY A 310 9.41 -23.74 13.31
C GLY A 310 10.26 -22.98 12.29
N TRP A 311 11.40 -22.41 12.71
CA TRP A 311 12.51 -22.00 11.84
C TRP A 311 13.56 -23.10 11.70
#